data_AF-A0A258ZRN6-F1
#
_entry.id   AF-A0A258ZRN6-F1
#
_cell.length_a   1.000
_cell.length_b   1.000
_cell.length_c   1.000
_cell.angle_alpha   90.00
_cell.angle_beta   90.00
_cell.angle_gamma   90.00
#
_symmetry.space_group_name_H-M   'P 1'
#
loop_
_entity.id
_entity.type
_entity.pdbx_description
1 polymer ?
#
loop_
_entity_poly.entity_id
_entity_poly.type
_entity_poly.pdbx_seq_one_letter_code
_entity_poly.pdbx_strand_id
1 'polypeptide(L)'
;MTATPDLLLANSTLLYSTEQVDFAIDALAVTINQQFKNTELVLMCVMTGGLYFSGKLLSKLTMPVELDYVQANRYQKHLTGGELVWSKPPSLDIQQKIV
;
A
#
# COMPACT_ATOMS: atom_id res chain seq x y z
N MET A 1 -23.51 20.63 9.80
CA MET A 1 -22.25 20.71 10.57
C MET A 1 -21.56 19.36 10.45
N THR A 2 -20.42 19.29 9.76
CA THR A 2 -19.57 18.09 9.75
C THR A 2 -18.84 17.99 11.10
N ALA A 3 -18.87 16.81 11.73
CA ALA A 3 -18.12 16.56 12.96
C ALA A 3 -16.63 16.86 12.76
N THR A 4 -15.98 17.48 13.74
CA THR A 4 -14.54 17.75 13.69
C THR A 4 -13.74 16.45 13.84
N PRO A 5 -12.51 16.37 13.31
CA PRO A 5 -11.67 15.17 13.44
C PRO A 5 -11.49 14.72 14.90
N ASP A 6 -11.30 15.65 15.84
CA ASP A 6 -11.12 15.33 17.26
C ASP A 6 -12.35 14.65 17.87
N LEU A 7 -13.55 15.09 17.47
CA LEU A 7 -14.80 14.51 17.97
C LEU A 7 -15.03 13.10 17.41
N LEU A 8 -14.63 12.85 16.16
CA LEU A 8 -14.67 11.51 15.56
C LEU A 8 -13.69 10.56 16.26
N LEU A 9 -12.47 11.02 16.54
CA LEU A 9 -11.47 10.22 17.26
C LEU A 9 -11.92 9.89 18.68
N ALA A 10 -12.45 10.87 19.42
CA ALA A 10 -12.94 10.68 20.78
C ALA A 10 -14.09 9.65 20.87
N ASN A 11 -14.87 9.49 19.80
CA ASN A 11 -15.98 8.54 19.73
C ASN A 11 -15.64 7.25 18.96
N SER A 12 -14.37 7.04 18.61
CA SER A 12 -13.91 5.84 17.92
C SER A 12 -13.46 4.76 18.90
N THR A 13 -13.39 3.52 18.43
CA THR A 13 -12.80 2.41 19.18
C THR A 13 -11.52 1.97 18.49
N LEU A 14 -10.44 1.83 19.27
CA LEU A 14 -9.17 1.33 18.76
C LEU A 14 -9.32 -0.16 18.39
N LEU A 15 -9.18 -0.48 17.11
CA LEU A 15 -9.19 -1.87 16.63
C LEU A 15 -7.79 -2.49 16.68
N TYR A 16 -6.78 -1.74 16.22
CA TYR A 16 -5.37 -2.12 16.27
C TYR A 16 -4.54 -0.93 16.68
N SER A 17 -3.61 -1.14 17.61
CA SER A 17 -2.63 -0.14 18.00
C SER A 17 -1.57 0.06 16.92
N THR A 18 -0.85 1.17 16.98
CA THR A 18 0.29 1.44 16.10
C THR A 18 1.33 0.32 16.17
N GLU A 19 1.61 -0.18 17.37
CA GLU A 19 2.58 -1.26 17.60
C GLU A 19 2.12 -2.58 16.96
N GLN A 20 0.82 -2.87 17.01
CA GLN A 20 0.26 -4.08 16.38
C GLN A 20 0.35 -4.00 14.85
N VAL A 21 0.07 -2.82 14.28
CA VAL A 21 0.24 -2.59 12.84
C VAL A 21 1.70 -2.69 12.44
N ASP A 22 2.61 -2.12 13.23
CA ASP A 22 4.04 -2.12 12.95
C ASP A 22 4.63 -3.53 13.01
N PHE A 23 4.22 -4.31 14.01
CA PHE A 23 4.57 -5.72 14.11
C PHE A 23 4.10 -6.53 12.91
N ALA A 24 2.88 -6.25 12.41
CA ALA A 24 2.37 -6.93 11.22
C ALA A 24 3.19 -6.57 9.96
N ILE A 25 3.59 -5.30 9.82
CA ILE A 25 4.48 -4.86 8.73
C ILE A 25 5.85 -5.52 8.83
N ASP A 26 6.41 -5.63 10.04
CA ASP A 26 7.68 -6.31 10.30
C ASP A 26 7.62 -7.79 9.91
N ALA A 27 6.57 -8.50 10.32
CA ALA A 27 6.37 -9.91 9.98
C ALA A 27 6.25 -10.12 8.46
N LEU A 28 5.56 -9.21 7.76
CA LEU A 28 5.48 -9.23 6.31
C LEU A 28 6.85 -8.99 5.65
N ALA A 29 7.61 -8.01 6.14
CA ALA A 29 8.95 -7.73 5.64
C ALA A 29 9.89 -8.93 5.80
N VAL A 30 9.84 -9.63 6.95
CA VAL A 30 10.60 -10.87 7.16
C VAL A 30 10.25 -11.92 6.11
N THR A 31 8.95 -12.11 5.84
CA THR A 31 8.48 -13.09 4.86
C THR A 31 8.98 -12.75 3.45
N ILE A 32 8.85 -11.49 3.03
CA ILE A 32 9.30 -11.01 1.71
C ILE A 32 10.84 -11.15 1.60
N ASN A 33 11.58 -10.74 2.62
CA ASN A 33 13.05 -10.83 2.65
C ASN A 33 13.56 -12.27 2.57
N GLN A 34 12.86 -13.22 3.21
CA GLN A 34 13.21 -14.64 3.10
C GLN A 34 12.93 -15.18 1.69
N GLN A 35 11.81 -14.79 1.09
CA GLN A 35 11.39 -15.30 -0.21
C GLN A 35 12.20 -14.71 -1.38
N PHE A 36 12.59 -13.43 -1.29
CA PHE A 36 13.16 -12.67 -2.42
C PHE A 36 14.57 -12.11 -2.13
N LYS A 37 15.30 -12.72 -1.18
CA LYS A 37 16.58 -12.21 -0.66
C LYS A 37 17.58 -11.68 -1.71
N ASN A 38 17.68 -12.37 -2.85
CA ASN A 38 18.61 -12.04 -3.95
C ASN A 38 17.88 -11.66 -5.23
N THR A 39 16.68 -11.13 -5.11
CA THR A 39 15.81 -10.80 -6.24
C THR A 39 15.44 -9.34 -6.16
N GLU A 40 15.61 -8.64 -7.28
CA GLU A 40 15.17 -7.25 -7.41
C GLU A 40 13.64 -7.22 -7.51
N LEU A 41 13.02 -6.35 -6.70
CA LEU A 41 11.57 -6.22 -6.64
C LEU A 41 11.13 -4.83 -7.08
N VAL A 42 9.92 -4.74 -7.63
CA VAL A 42 9.19 -3.47 -7.76
C VAL A 42 8.15 -3.41 -6.66
N LEU A 43 8.24 -2.45 -5.76
CA LEU A 43 7.17 -2.16 -4.82
C LEU A 43 6.15 -1.21 -5.51
N MET A 44 4.98 -1.73 -5.86
CA MET A 44 3.91 -0.95 -6.50
C MET A 44 2.95 -0.36 -5.46
N CYS A 45 3.08 0.94 -5.14
CA CYS A 45 2.19 1.62 -4.20
C CYS A 45 0.86 2.01 -4.87
N VAL A 46 -0.27 1.58 -4.32
CA VAL A 46 -1.60 2.04 -4.77
C VAL A 46 -2.00 3.29 -3.99
N MET A 47 -2.08 4.43 -4.67
CA MET A 47 -2.38 5.71 -4.04
C MET A 47 -3.88 5.90 -3.76
N THR A 48 -4.26 6.67 -2.74
CA THR A 48 -3.38 7.31 -1.73
C THR A 48 -3.19 6.45 -0.48
N GLY A 49 -4.14 5.55 -0.20
CA GLY A 49 -4.17 4.77 1.04
C GLY A 49 -2.96 3.85 1.26
N GLY A 50 -2.29 3.42 0.19
CA GLY A 50 -1.10 2.57 0.29
C GLY A 50 0.16 3.30 0.76
N LEU A 51 0.21 4.64 0.69
CA LEU A 51 1.43 5.41 0.86
C LEU A 51 2.14 5.14 2.19
N TYR A 52 1.41 5.20 3.31
CA TYR A 52 1.98 5.01 4.64
C TYR A 52 2.53 3.58 4.81
N PHE A 53 1.73 2.59 4.41
CA PHE A 53 2.11 1.18 4.50
C PHE A 53 3.32 0.86 3.61
N SER A 54 3.28 1.24 2.33
CA SER A 54 4.37 1.00 1.38
C SER A 54 5.67 1.66 1.82
N GLY A 55 5.63 2.89 2.37
CA GLY A 55 6.81 3.55 2.91
C GLY A 55 7.43 2.80 4.10
N LYS A 56 6.61 2.30 5.03
CA LYS A 56 7.09 1.52 6.18
C LYS A 56 7.58 0.13 5.80
N LEU A 57 6.96 -0.50 4.80
CA LEU A 57 7.40 -1.79 4.31
C LEU A 57 8.75 -1.64 3.57
N LEU A 58 8.86 -0.66 2.68
CA LEU A 58 10.08 -0.39 1.89
C LEU A 58 11.32 -0.23 2.78
N SER A 59 11.20 0.50 3.90
CA SER A 59 12.33 0.74 4.81
C SER A 59 12.84 -0.52 5.52
N LYS A 60 12.10 -1.63 5.43
CA LYS A 60 12.43 -2.92 6.06
C LYS A 60 12.88 -3.99 5.06
N LEU A 61 12.80 -3.71 3.75
CA LEU A 61 13.24 -4.63 2.71
C LEU A 61 14.75 -4.55 2.54
N THR A 62 15.41 -5.71 2.42
CA THR A 62 16.89 -5.82 2.46
C THR A 62 17.52 -6.09 1.11
N MET A 63 16.71 -6.33 0.08
CA MET A 63 17.14 -6.48 -1.32
C MET A 63 16.98 -5.16 -2.09
N PRO A 64 17.52 -5.03 -3.31
CA PRO A 64 17.20 -3.91 -4.19
C PRO A 64 15.71 -3.83 -4.50
N VAL A 65 15.11 -2.66 -4.29
CA VAL A 65 13.69 -2.41 -4.57
C VAL A 65 13.54 -1.12 -5.35
N GLU A 66 12.87 -1.20 -6.50
CA GLU A 66 12.38 -0.04 -7.23
C GLU A 66 10.97 0.32 -6.74
N LEU A 67 10.70 1.60 -6.48
CA LEU A 67 9.39 2.07 -6.07
C LEU A 67 8.66 2.69 -7.26
N ASP A 68 7.44 2.26 -7.53
CA ASP A 68 6.49 2.96 -8.40
C ASP A 68 5.14 3.09 -7.70
N TYR A 69 4.23 3.86 -8.30
CA TYR A 69 2.88 3.98 -7.80
C TYR A 69 1.86 4.07 -8.91
N VAL A 70 0.64 3.62 -8.61
CA VAL A 70 -0.52 3.75 -9.48
C VAL A 70 -1.64 4.48 -8.78
N GLN A 71 -2.50 5.10 -9.58
CA GLN A 71 -3.75 5.68 -9.10
C GLN A 71 -4.85 5.39 -10.11
N ALA A 72 -5.85 4.64 -9.67
CA ALA A 72 -7.03 4.32 -10.48
C ALA A 72 -8.29 4.64 -9.68
N ASN A 73 -9.24 5.27 -10.35
CA ASN A 73 -10.56 5.55 -9.80
C ASN A 73 -11.57 4.55 -10.36
N ARG A 74 -12.53 4.15 -9.53
CA ARG A 74 -13.67 3.35 -9.96
C ARG A 74 -14.89 4.26 -10.12
N TYR A 75 -15.48 4.34 -11.31
CA TYR A 75 -16.75 5.04 -11.48
C TYR A 75 -17.90 4.23 -10.90
N GLN A 76 -18.65 4.87 -10.01
CA GLN A 76 -19.85 4.34 -9.37
C GLN A 76 -21.05 4.43 -10.32
N LYS A 77 -21.71 3.29 -10.57
CA LYS A 77 -23.17 3.19 -10.76
C LYS A 77 -23.68 1.75 -10.86
N HIS A 78 -22.82 0.77 -11.14
CA HIS A 78 -23.21 -0.63 -11.21
C HIS A 78 -22.38 -1.50 -10.24
N LEU A 79 -23.06 -2.47 -9.60
CA LEU A 79 -22.47 -3.43 -8.67
C LEU A 79 -21.59 -4.49 -9.36
N THR A 80 -21.40 -4.37 -10.67
CA THR A 80 -20.46 -5.16 -11.48
C THR A 80 -19.15 -4.41 -11.60
N GLY A 81 -18.01 -5.10 -11.54
CA GLY A 81 -16.68 -4.51 -11.71
C GLY A 81 -16.60 -3.68 -12.98
N GLY A 82 -16.74 -2.36 -12.83
CA GLY A 82 -16.66 -1.40 -13.93
C GLY A 82 -15.23 -1.18 -14.39
N GLU A 83 -15.07 -0.48 -15.52
CA GLU A 83 -13.77 -0.11 -16.07
C GLU A 83 -12.98 0.73 -15.07
N LEU A 84 -11.70 0.38 -14.89
CA LEU A 84 -10.75 1.17 -14.13
C LEU A 84 -10.38 2.41 -14.95
N VAL A 85 -10.59 3.59 -14.38
CA VAL A 85 -10.10 4.84 -14.97
C VAL A 85 -8.80 5.21 -14.29
N TRP A 86 -7.71 5.07 -15.03
CA TRP A 86 -6.37 5.38 -14.57
C TRP A 86 -6.18 6.90 -14.49
N SER A 87 -5.91 7.39 -13.29
CA SER A 87 -5.41 8.76 -13.09
C SER A 87 -3.89 8.81 -13.24
N LYS A 88 -3.21 7.74 -12.81
CA LYS A 88 -1.81 7.49 -13.11
C LYS A 88 -1.58 5.99 -13.34
N PRO A 89 -1.19 5.58 -14.56
CA PRO A 89 -0.73 4.21 -14.81
C PRO A 89 0.69 3.99 -14.24
N PRO A 90 1.18 2.73 -14.20
CA PRO A 90 2.58 2.46 -13.89
C PRO A 90 3.51 3.26 -14.80
N SER A 91 4.62 3.74 -14.25
CA SER A 91 5.66 4.47 -14.97
C SER A 91 6.87 3.58 -15.27
N LEU A 92 7.13 2.56 -14.45
CA LEU A 92 8.15 1.56 -14.73
C LEU A 92 7.67 0.57 -15.79
N ASP A 93 8.59 0.15 -16.65
CA ASP A 93 8.40 -1.08 -17.42
C ASP A 93 8.56 -2.26 -16.47
N ILE A 94 7.44 -2.91 -16.16
CA ILE A 94 7.36 -4.04 -15.24
C ILE A 94 7.44 -5.38 -15.97
N GLN A 95 7.63 -5.39 -17.29
CA GLN A 95 7.82 -6.64 -18.02
C GLN A 95 9.05 -7.36 -17.47
N GLN A 96 8.89 -8.65 -17.13
CA GLN A 96 9.93 -9.51 -16.56
C GLN A 96 10.42 -9.10 -15.15
N LYS A 97 9.77 -8.12 -14.50
CA LYS A 97 10.03 -7.78 -13.09
C LYS A 97 9.10 -8.55 -12.16
N ILE A 98 9.55 -8.77 -10.92
CA ILE A 98 8.68 -9.22 -9.83
C ILE A 98 8.10 -7.99 -9.16
N VAL A 99 6.76 -7.90 -9.12
CA VAL A 99 5.98 -6.79 -8.55
C VAL A 99 5.18 -7.29 -7.36
#